data_AF-A0A538KKB7-F1
#
_entry.id   AF-A0A538KKB7-F1
#
_cell.length_a   1.000
_cell.length_b   1.000
_cell.length_c   1.000
_cell.angle_alpha   90.00
_cell.angle_beta   90.00
_cell.angle_gamma   90.00
#
_symmetry.space_group_name_H-M   'P 1'
#
loop_
_entity.id
_entity.type
_entity.pdbx_description
1 polymer ?
#
loop_
_entity_poly.entity_id
_entity_poly.type
_entity_poly.pdbx_seq_one_letter_code
_entity_poly.pdbx_strand_id
1 'polypeptide(L)'
;MRTLLGALGAVVFALAPAGAHQIRPLGHANPGGGYTGDVFVHKGFAYLSSWHGFNCPSQGVRVYDLSKPSQPRHVATFADGASELAVRGTWSEKTIVQHTATPSFTGELAVVSFQNCPGTNSYRGFGLYDVTNPRAPKQLSLVRTDPGGSHEIWLQAVGRRAYVYTAIPVAEFPGHAPSPGFRIFDAT
;
A
#
# COMPACT_ATOMS: atom_id res chain seq x y z
N MET A 1 56.71 -3.90 48.00
CA MET A 1 56.79 -2.96 46.85
C MET A 1 55.53 -3.13 46.01
N ARG A 2 55.00 -2.01 45.49
CA ARG A 2 53.84 -1.86 44.57
C ARG A 2 52.46 -2.02 45.22
N THR A 3 51.48 -1.12 45.10
CA THR A 3 51.35 0.30 44.67
C THR A 3 49.88 0.62 44.98
N LEU A 4 49.58 1.79 45.57
CA LEU A 4 48.21 2.33 45.58
C LEU A 4 47.73 2.54 44.14
N LEU A 5 46.44 2.34 43.87
CA LEU A 5 45.70 3.18 42.93
C LEU A 5 44.21 3.12 43.27
N GLY A 6 43.68 4.24 43.77
CA GLY A 6 42.24 4.44 43.88
C GLY A 6 41.64 4.61 42.50
N ALA A 7 40.45 4.06 42.30
CA ALA A 7 39.58 4.43 41.21
C ALA A 7 38.35 5.12 41.83
N LEU A 8 38.32 6.44 41.72
CA LEU A 8 37.13 7.25 41.90
C LEU A 8 36.02 6.66 41.02
N GLY A 9 34.91 6.27 41.64
CA GLY A 9 33.71 5.87 40.93
C GLY A 9 33.17 7.05 40.14
N ALA A 10 33.47 7.10 38.83
CA ALA A 10 32.87 8.06 37.94
C ALA A 10 31.36 7.75 37.85
N VAL A 11 30.55 8.63 38.43
CA VAL A 11 29.12 8.68 38.14
C VAL A 11 28.98 9.07 36.67
N VAL A 12 28.75 8.08 35.81
CA VAL A 12 28.39 8.33 34.42
C VAL A 12 26.95 8.83 34.41
N PHE A 13 26.76 10.14 34.46
CA PHE A 13 25.55 10.75 33.95
C PHE A 13 25.54 10.52 32.44
N ALA A 14 24.88 9.46 32.00
CA ALA A 14 24.52 9.31 30.60
C ALA A 14 23.49 10.41 30.28
N LEU A 15 23.98 11.56 29.81
CA LEU A 15 23.15 12.57 29.18
C LEU A 15 22.53 11.92 27.95
N ALA A 16 21.20 11.75 27.94
CA ALA A 16 20.48 11.42 26.72
C ALA A 16 20.89 12.43 25.64
N PRO A 17 21.18 12.00 24.40
CA PRO A 17 21.72 12.89 23.39
C PRO A 17 20.72 14.00 23.13
N ALA A 18 21.15 15.24 23.36
CA ALA A 18 20.42 16.43 22.94
C ALA A 18 20.19 16.32 21.42
N GLY A 19 18.93 16.31 20.99
CA GLY A 19 18.57 16.19 19.58
C GLY A 19 17.91 14.87 19.15
N ALA A 20 17.65 13.92 20.06
CA ALA A 20 16.76 12.82 19.73
C ALA A 20 15.32 13.34 19.57
N HIS A 21 14.78 13.30 18.35
CA HIS A 21 13.34 13.51 18.13
C HIS A 21 12.57 12.49 18.98
N GLN A 22 11.54 12.95 19.69
CA GLN A 22 10.67 12.06 20.49
C GLN A 22 9.79 11.20 19.57
N ILE A 23 10.40 10.16 18.97
CA ILE A 23 9.68 9.11 18.27
C ILE A 23 9.23 8.11 19.34
N ARG A 24 7.91 7.97 19.49
CA ARG A 24 7.31 7.00 20.42
C ARG A 24 6.20 6.22 19.73
N PRO A 25 5.99 4.94 20.08
CA PRO A 25 4.80 4.21 19.65
C PRO A 25 3.55 4.99 20.07
N LEU A 26 2.62 5.18 19.14
CA LEU A 26 1.36 5.89 19.40
C LEU A 26 0.18 4.93 19.48
N GLY A 27 0.09 3.98 18.55
CA GLY A 27 -0.99 3.01 18.44
C GLY A 27 -0.66 1.97 17.37
N HIS A 28 -1.43 0.90 17.35
CA HIS A 28 -1.32 -0.17 16.35
C HIS A 28 -2.67 -0.85 16.16
N ALA A 29 -2.79 -1.64 15.09
CA ALA A 29 -3.89 -2.58 14.90
C ALA A 29 -3.31 -3.93 14.51
N ASN A 30 -4.06 -5.01 14.77
CA ASN A 30 -3.70 -6.35 14.35
C ASN A 30 -4.51 -6.70 13.09
N PRO A 31 -3.95 -6.53 11.88
CA PRO A 31 -4.70 -6.65 10.62
C PRO A 31 -5.15 -8.08 10.29
N GLY A 32 -4.53 -9.09 10.89
CA GLY A 32 -4.77 -10.49 10.57
C GLY A 32 -4.24 -10.93 9.20
N GLY A 33 -4.13 -12.25 9.03
CA GLY A 33 -3.73 -12.94 7.78
C GLY A 33 -2.29 -12.72 7.29
N GLY A 34 -1.44 -12.07 8.09
CA GLY A 34 0.01 -12.29 8.08
C GLY A 34 0.83 -11.49 7.07
N TYR A 35 0.23 -10.90 6.03
CA TYR A 35 0.99 -10.25 4.96
C TYR A 35 0.53 -8.81 4.73
N THR A 36 1.49 -7.90 4.73
CA THR A 36 1.27 -6.46 4.60
C THR A 36 2.33 -5.93 3.64
N GLY A 37 1.87 -5.17 2.65
CA GLY A 37 2.74 -4.48 1.71
C GLY A 37 2.87 -3.01 2.11
N ASP A 38 2.42 -2.13 1.22
CA ASP A 38 2.45 -0.68 1.42
C ASP A 38 1.38 -0.14 2.40
N VAL A 39 1.57 1.12 2.83
CA VAL A 39 0.58 1.91 3.55
C VAL A 39 0.44 3.31 2.95
N PHE A 40 -0.80 3.72 2.67
CA PHE A 40 -1.13 5.08 2.23
C PHE A 40 -2.12 5.74 3.18
N VAL A 41 -1.98 7.04 3.43
CA VAL A 41 -2.89 7.79 4.31
C VAL A 41 -3.56 8.91 3.54
N HIS A 42 -4.90 8.98 3.63
CA HIS A 42 -5.69 10.03 3.00
C HIS A 42 -6.86 10.44 3.89
N LYS A 43 -7.02 11.75 4.16
CA LYS A 43 -8.15 12.34 4.90
C LYS A 43 -8.56 11.57 6.18
N GLY A 44 -7.58 11.17 6.98
CA GLY A 44 -7.84 10.48 8.26
C GLY A 44 -8.12 8.98 8.15
N PHE A 45 -7.81 8.36 7.00
CA PHE A 45 -7.86 6.91 6.82
C PHE A 45 -6.51 6.38 6.34
N ALA A 46 -6.09 5.22 6.86
CA ALA A 46 -4.97 4.45 6.32
C ALA A 46 -5.50 3.31 5.43
N TYR A 47 -4.81 3.06 4.33
CA TYR A 47 -5.07 2.02 3.34
C TYR A 47 -3.87 1.08 3.38
N LEU A 48 -4.07 -0.10 3.98
CA LEU A 48 -3.03 -1.08 4.21
C LEU A 48 -3.09 -2.18 3.14
N SER A 49 -2.17 -2.09 2.20
CA SER A 49 -2.00 -3.03 1.10
C SER A 49 -1.50 -4.39 1.60
N SER A 50 -1.48 -5.40 0.74
CA SER A 50 -1.13 -6.78 1.07
C SER A 50 0.05 -7.27 0.26
N TRP A 51 0.67 -8.35 0.72
CA TRP A 51 1.69 -9.07 -0.01
C TRP A 51 1.24 -10.51 -0.19
N HIS A 52 1.77 -11.22 -1.20
CA HIS A 52 1.28 -12.57 -1.52
C HIS A 52 1.45 -13.53 -0.34
N GLY A 53 2.58 -13.50 0.36
CA GLY A 53 2.83 -14.49 1.39
C GLY A 53 2.85 -15.93 0.88
N PHE A 54 2.98 -16.89 1.79
CA PHE A 54 3.18 -18.30 1.39
C PHE A 54 1.95 -18.94 0.75
N ASN A 55 0.74 -18.61 1.22
CA ASN A 55 -0.51 -19.23 0.76
C ASN A 55 -1.37 -18.31 -0.12
N CYS A 56 -0.85 -17.14 -0.50
CA CYS A 56 -1.53 -16.16 -1.33
C CYS A 56 -3.01 -15.91 -0.98
N PRO A 57 -3.27 -15.37 0.23
CA PRO A 57 -4.64 -15.26 0.74
C PRO A 57 -5.46 -14.15 0.05
N SER A 58 -4.88 -13.39 -0.88
CA SER A 58 -5.54 -12.28 -1.59
C SER A 58 -6.26 -11.31 -0.64
N GLN A 59 -5.53 -10.77 0.35
CA GLN A 59 -6.12 -9.99 1.43
C GLN A 59 -6.61 -8.59 1.04
N GLY A 60 -6.25 -8.14 -0.17
CA GLY A 60 -6.59 -6.81 -0.67
C GLY A 60 -6.09 -5.68 0.22
N VAL A 61 -6.87 -4.60 0.26
CA VAL A 61 -6.56 -3.37 0.96
C VAL A 61 -7.46 -3.24 2.18
N ARG A 62 -6.84 -3.16 3.37
CA ARG A 62 -7.55 -3.00 4.65
C ARG A 62 -7.56 -1.54 5.05
N VAL A 63 -8.75 -0.97 5.23
CA VAL A 63 -8.94 0.45 5.54
C VAL A 63 -9.09 0.64 7.04
N TYR A 64 -8.35 1.59 7.60
CA TYR A 64 -8.39 1.96 9.00
C TYR A 64 -8.81 3.42 9.16
N ASP A 65 -9.80 3.66 10.01
CA ASP A 65 -10.17 4.97 10.52
C ASP A 65 -9.14 5.43 11.56
N LEU A 66 -8.56 6.61 11.31
CA LEU A 66 -7.52 7.24 12.12
C LEU A 66 -8.04 8.47 12.89
N SER A 67 -9.35 8.59 13.12
CA SER A 67 -9.91 9.65 13.99
C SER A 67 -9.25 9.68 15.38
N LYS A 68 -8.75 8.53 15.86
CA LYS A 68 -7.83 8.40 17.00
C LYS A 68 -6.61 7.57 16.58
N PRO A 69 -5.48 8.17 16.17
CA PRO A 69 -4.31 7.41 15.69
C PRO A 69 -3.68 6.47 16.72
N SER A 70 -3.92 6.70 18.01
CA SER A 70 -3.52 5.78 19.09
C SER A 70 -4.38 4.51 19.17
N GLN A 71 -5.55 4.51 18.52
CA GLN A 71 -6.49 3.39 18.45
C GLN A 71 -7.07 3.26 17.03
N PRO A 72 -6.25 2.90 16.02
CA PRO A 72 -6.73 2.71 14.66
C PRO A 72 -7.82 1.63 14.60
N ARG A 73 -8.91 1.89 13.88
CA ARG A 73 -10.03 0.95 13.77
C ARG A 73 -10.19 0.47 12.33
N HIS A 74 -10.19 -0.84 12.12
CA HIS A 74 -10.51 -1.43 10.81
C HIS A 74 -11.98 -1.15 10.45
N VAL A 75 -12.24 -0.69 9.23
CA VAL A 75 -13.58 -0.25 8.80
C VAL A 75 -14.05 -0.83 7.47
N ALA A 76 -13.12 -1.30 6.62
CA ALA A 76 -13.44 -1.97 5.36
C ALA A 76 -12.26 -2.79 4.87
N THR A 77 -12.55 -3.78 4.04
CA THR A 77 -11.57 -4.43 3.16
C THR A 77 -12.15 -4.41 1.74
N PHE A 78 -11.32 -4.15 0.75
CA PHE A 78 -11.70 -4.19 -0.67
C PHE A 78 -10.51 -4.67 -1.50
N ALA A 79 -10.70 -4.87 -2.80
CA ALA A 79 -9.66 -5.40 -3.69
C ALA A 79 -9.14 -6.77 -3.22
N ASP A 80 -9.96 -7.53 -2.49
CA ASP A 80 -9.62 -8.83 -1.92
C ASP A 80 -10.35 -9.97 -2.64
N GLY A 81 -9.74 -11.16 -2.63
CA GLY A 81 -10.27 -12.32 -3.36
C GLY A 81 -11.51 -12.96 -2.74
N ALA A 82 -11.92 -12.55 -1.53
CA ALA A 82 -13.10 -13.05 -0.85
C ALA A 82 -14.35 -12.24 -1.24
N SER A 83 -14.25 -10.91 -1.33
CA SER A 83 -15.35 -10.05 -1.78
C SER A 83 -15.39 -9.82 -3.29
N GLU A 84 -14.24 -9.90 -3.97
CA GLU A 84 -14.11 -9.59 -5.40
C GLU A 84 -13.46 -10.76 -6.15
N LEU A 85 -14.31 -11.64 -6.70
CA LEU A 85 -13.87 -12.87 -7.38
C LEU A 85 -12.93 -12.62 -8.56
N ALA A 86 -13.04 -11.46 -9.22
CA ALA A 86 -12.22 -11.09 -10.37
C ALA A 86 -10.73 -10.96 -10.03
N VAL A 87 -10.40 -10.63 -8.78
CA VAL A 87 -9.02 -10.45 -8.28
C VAL A 87 -8.61 -11.58 -7.33
N ARG A 88 -9.33 -12.70 -7.31
CA ARG A 88 -8.91 -13.88 -6.57
C ARG A 88 -7.58 -14.44 -7.11
N GLY A 89 -6.68 -14.82 -6.21
CA GLY A 89 -5.35 -15.28 -6.58
C GLY A 89 -4.44 -14.13 -7.02
N THR A 90 -4.64 -12.96 -6.43
CA THR A 90 -3.73 -11.82 -6.56
C THR A 90 -3.25 -11.36 -5.19
N TRP A 91 -2.26 -10.48 -5.15
CA TRP A 91 -2.02 -9.60 -4.01
C TRP A 91 -1.97 -8.16 -4.47
N SER A 92 -2.23 -7.25 -3.52
CA SER A 92 -2.30 -5.82 -3.78
C SER A 92 -1.12 -5.10 -3.14
N GLU A 93 -0.01 -4.92 -3.86
CA GLU A 93 1.25 -4.41 -3.30
C GLU A 93 1.13 -2.96 -2.80
N LYS A 94 0.50 -2.11 -3.62
CA LYS A 94 0.47 -0.66 -3.42
C LYS A 94 -0.89 -0.06 -3.73
N THR A 95 -1.27 0.94 -2.93
CA THR A 95 -2.52 1.69 -3.10
C THR A 95 -2.24 3.18 -2.97
N ILE A 96 -2.74 4.00 -3.89
CA ILE A 96 -2.67 5.47 -3.79
C ILE A 96 -4.07 6.04 -3.86
N VAL A 97 -4.39 7.01 -3.00
CA VAL A 97 -5.70 7.67 -2.95
C VAL A 97 -5.55 9.18 -3.15
N GLN A 98 -6.34 9.74 -4.06
CA GLN A 98 -6.40 11.20 -4.27
C GLN A 98 -7.82 11.67 -4.56
N HIS A 99 -8.13 12.88 -4.10
CA HIS A 99 -9.31 13.59 -4.55
C HIS A 99 -9.18 13.83 -6.06
N THR A 100 -10.20 13.44 -6.80
CA THR A 100 -10.22 13.46 -8.26
C THR A 100 -11.57 14.01 -8.73
N ALA A 101 -11.54 14.98 -9.64
CA ALA A 101 -12.73 15.60 -10.22
C ALA A 101 -12.58 15.65 -11.75
N THR A 102 -13.07 14.63 -12.43
CA THR A 102 -13.05 14.48 -13.88
C THR A 102 -14.48 14.64 -14.44
N PRO A 103 -14.69 14.63 -15.77
CA PRO A 103 -16.04 14.58 -16.34
C PRO A 103 -16.84 13.33 -15.94
N SER A 104 -16.18 12.21 -15.66
CA SER A 104 -16.83 10.91 -15.39
C SER A 104 -16.92 10.57 -13.90
N PHE A 105 -16.10 11.19 -13.04
CA PHE A 105 -16.00 10.89 -11.62
C PHE A 105 -15.72 12.13 -10.79
N THR A 106 -16.31 12.23 -9.60
CA THR A 106 -15.92 13.23 -8.60
C THR A 106 -15.98 12.59 -7.22
N GLY A 107 -14.85 12.58 -6.53
CA GLY A 107 -14.73 11.89 -5.25
C GLY A 107 -13.29 11.58 -4.88
N GLU A 108 -13.13 10.63 -3.97
CA GLU A 108 -11.82 10.07 -3.64
C GLU A 108 -11.58 8.83 -4.50
N LEU A 109 -10.58 8.89 -5.37
CA LEU A 109 -10.21 7.79 -6.26
C LEU A 109 -9.01 7.06 -5.67
N ALA A 110 -9.14 5.75 -5.50
CA ALA A 110 -8.03 4.87 -5.19
C ALA A 110 -7.58 4.10 -6.43
N VAL A 111 -6.26 3.98 -6.61
CA VAL A 111 -5.67 3.01 -7.54
C VAL A 111 -4.95 1.94 -6.74
N VAL A 112 -5.22 0.67 -7.06
CA VAL A 112 -4.65 -0.49 -6.38
C VAL A 112 -3.88 -1.32 -7.38
N SER A 113 -2.60 -1.58 -7.11
CA SER A 113 -1.79 -2.47 -7.95
C SER A 113 -2.14 -3.93 -7.68
N PHE A 114 -2.06 -4.79 -8.69
CA PHE A 114 -2.30 -6.22 -8.59
C PHE A 114 -1.26 -7.02 -9.35
N GLN A 115 -0.72 -8.03 -8.68
CA GLN A 115 0.11 -9.08 -9.28
C GLN A 115 -0.53 -10.44 -9.00
N ASN A 116 -0.38 -11.38 -9.94
CA ASN A 116 -0.95 -12.72 -9.80
C ASN A 116 -0.07 -13.58 -8.90
N CYS A 117 -0.69 -14.33 -7.98
CA CYS A 117 0.02 -15.28 -7.13
C CYS A 117 0.93 -16.22 -7.94
N PRO A 118 2.11 -16.59 -7.41
CA PRO A 118 3.00 -17.53 -8.08
C PRO A 118 2.29 -18.82 -8.51
N GLY A 119 2.54 -19.28 -9.73
CA GLY A 119 1.96 -20.51 -10.28
C GLY A 119 0.48 -20.42 -10.69
N THR A 120 -0.12 -19.23 -10.62
CA THR A 120 -1.51 -18.99 -11.08
C THR A 120 -1.54 -18.19 -12.37
N ASN A 121 -2.62 -18.33 -13.14
CA ASN A 121 -2.94 -17.41 -14.25
C ASN A 121 -4.11 -16.49 -13.86
N SER A 122 -4.08 -16.00 -12.62
CA SER A 122 -5.05 -15.04 -12.10
C SER A 122 -4.88 -13.65 -12.72
N TYR A 123 -5.78 -12.73 -12.35
CA TYR A 123 -5.69 -11.33 -12.73
C TYR A 123 -4.33 -10.70 -12.36
N ARG A 124 -3.88 -9.76 -13.19
CA ARG A 124 -2.67 -8.95 -12.97
C ARG A 124 -2.85 -7.64 -13.72
N GLY A 125 -2.52 -6.53 -13.09
CA GLY A 125 -2.99 -5.23 -13.55
C GLY A 125 -3.08 -4.22 -12.43
N PHE A 126 -3.97 -3.26 -12.57
CA PHE A 126 -4.40 -2.39 -11.47
C PHE A 126 -5.92 -2.23 -11.48
N GLY A 127 -6.49 -1.73 -10.39
CA GLY A 127 -7.90 -1.41 -10.29
C GLY A 127 -8.14 0.02 -9.82
N LEU A 128 -9.23 0.62 -10.27
CA LEU A 128 -9.74 1.91 -9.80
C LEU A 128 -10.92 1.68 -8.88
N TYR A 129 -10.95 2.38 -7.75
CA TYR A 129 -12.00 2.26 -6.75
C TYR A 129 -12.45 3.64 -6.28
N ASP A 130 -13.77 3.84 -6.20
CA ASP A 130 -14.36 4.95 -5.48
C ASP A 130 -14.26 4.67 -3.97
N VAL A 131 -13.47 5.48 -3.28
CA VAL A 131 -13.29 5.45 -1.83
C VAL A 131 -13.80 6.73 -1.17
N THR A 132 -14.69 7.47 -1.83
CA THR A 132 -15.34 8.68 -1.27
C THR A 132 -16.00 8.39 0.07
N ASN A 133 -16.57 7.19 0.21
CA ASN A 133 -16.86 6.59 1.50
C ASN A 133 -15.85 5.45 1.78
N PRO A 134 -14.82 5.67 2.61
CA PRO A 134 -13.79 4.66 2.89
C PRO A 134 -14.32 3.41 3.62
N ARG A 135 -15.55 3.48 4.16
CA ARG A 135 -16.23 2.35 4.81
C ARG A 135 -16.99 1.47 3.83
N ALA A 136 -17.17 1.93 2.59
CA ALA A 136 -17.83 1.18 1.53
C ALA A 136 -17.16 1.47 0.17
N PRO A 137 -15.89 1.07 -0.03
CA PRO A 137 -15.21 1.18 -1.32
C PRO A 137 -15.99 0.49 -2.44
N LYS A 138 -15.96 1.05 -3.64
CA LYS A 138 -16.61 0.48 -4.83
C LYS A 138 -15.64 0.36 -5.98
N GLN A 139 -15.52 -0.83 -6.56
CA GLN A 139 -14.75 -1.04 -7.78
C GLN A 139 -15.38 -0.26 -8.95
N LEU A 140 -14.55 0.49 -9.68
CA LEU A 140 -14.94 1.22 -10.89
C LEU A 140 -14.46 0.48 -12.14
N SER A 141 -13.20 0.05 -12.15
CA SER A 141 -12.62 -0.65 -13.29
C SER A 141 -11.40 -1.49 -12.91
N LEU A 142 -11.08 -2.47 -13.76
CA LEU A 142 -9.88 -3.29 -13.70
C LEU A 142 -9.17 -3.19 -15.04
N VAL A 143 -7.89 -2.85 -15.02
CA VAL A 143 -7.03 -2.70 -16.20
C VAL A 143 -5.89 -3.72 -16.14
N ARG A 144 -5.90 -4.69 -17.07
CA ARG A 144 -4.84 -5.69 -17.17
C ARG A 144 -3.54 -5.09 -17.66
N THR A 145 -2.42 -5.51 -17.07
CA THR A 145 -1.09 -5.12 -17.53
C THR A 145 -0.16 -6.33 -17.55
N ASP A 146 0.13 -6.81 -18.75
CA ASP A 146 1.03 -7.95 -18.97
C ASP A 146 2.43 -7.48 -19.38
N PRO A 147 3.50 -8.21 -19.03
CA PRO A 147 3.54 -9.35 -18.08
C PRO A 147 3.47 -8.87 -16.61
N GLY A 148 3.36 -9.79 -15.65
CA GLY A 148 3.63 -9.51 -14.23
C GLY A 148 2.58 -8.69 -13.44
N GLY A 149 1.80 -7.82 -14.09
CA GLY A 149 0.84 -6.95 -13.39
C GLY A 149 1.38 -5.57 -13.05
N SER A 150 0.73 -4.87 -12.11
CA SER A 150 1.23 -3.61 -11.56
C SER A 150 1.95 -3.90 -10.25
N HIS A 151 3.17 -3.40 -10.09
CA HIS A 151 3.93 -3.51 -8.84
C HIS A 151 3.79 -2.23 -8.02
N GLU A 152 4.58 -1.22 -8.37
CA GLU A 152 4.45 0.14 -7.86
C GLU A 152 3.50 0.96 -8.73
N ILE A 153 2.68 1.79 -8.10
CA ILE A 153 1.68 2.62 -8.78
C ILE A 153 1.61 4.02 -8.18
N TRP A 154 1.25 4.99 -9.02
CA TRP A 154 0.98 6.38 -8.66
C TRP A 154 -0.29 6.88 -9.36
N LEU A 155 -1.07 7.67 -8.64
CA LEU A 155 -2.22 8.41 -9.17
C LEU A 155 -1.90 9.90 -9.15
N GLN A 156 -2.20 10.60 -10.23
CA GLN A 156 -2.11 12.05 -10.30
C GLN A 156 -3.41 12.63 -10.85
N ALA A 157 -4.11 13.44 -10.04
CA ALA A 157 -5.17 14.31 -10.52
C ALA A 157 -4.60 15.68 -10.93
N VAL A 158 -4.88 16.12 -12.16
CA VAL A 158 -4.46 17.43 -12.69
C VAL A 158 -5.63 18.09 -13.42
N GLY A 159 -6.16 19.18 -12.85
CA GLY A 159 -7.35 19.85 -13.38
C GLY A 159 -8.53 18.88 -13.43
N ARG A 160 -9.12 18.69 -14.61
CA ARG A 160 -10.22 17.75 -14.86
C ARG A 160 -9.78 16.38 -15.37
N ARG A 161 -8.53 16.00 -15.16
CA ARG A 161 -7.95 14.74 -15.65
C ARG A 161 -7.30 13.95 -14.54
N ALA A 162 -7.23 12.64 -14.72
CA ALA A 162 -6.53 11.73 -13.84
C ALA A 162 -5.61 10.81 -14.66
N TYR A 163 -4.40 10.57 -14.13
CA TYR A 163 -3.41 9.71 -14.76
C TYR A 163 -2.90 8.66 -13.78
N VAL A 164 -2.78 7.42 -14.26
CA VAL A 164 -2.20 6.30 -13.51
C VAL A 164 -0.85 5.96 -14.10
N TYR A 165 0.17 5.94 -13.25
CA TYR A 165 1.54 5.60 -13.60
C TYR A 165 1.88 4.29 -12.92
N THR A 166 2.33 3.29 -13.65
CA THR A 166 2.57 1.96 -13.10
C THR A 166 3.89 1.38 -13.56
N ALA A 167 4.60 0.77 -12.62
CA ALA A 167 5.73 -0.10 -12.86
C ALA A 167 5.23 -1.53 -13.09
N ILE A 168 5.66 -2.14 -14.18
CA ILE A 168 5.31 -3.50 -14.59
C ILE A 168 6.51 -4.38 -14.26
N PRO A 169 6.42 -5.23 -13.23
CA PRO A 169 7.53 -6.06 -12.84
C PRO A 169 7.83 -7.03 -13.98
N VAL A 170 9.08 -7.44 -14.07
CA VAL A 170 9.61 -8.40 -15.05
C VAL A 170 9.48 -8.06 -16.53
N ALA A 171 8.82 -6.97 -16.92
CA ALA A 171 8.58 -6.60 -18.32
C ALA A 171 9.85 -6.50 -19.19
N GLU A 172 11.00 -6.21 -18.57
CA GLU A 172 12.30 -6.06 -19.22
C GLU A 172 13.17 -7.34 -19.18
N PHE A 173 12.70 -8.42 -18.52
CA PHE A 173 13.41 -9.69 -18.53
C PHE A 173 13.12 -10.52 -19.79
N PRO A 174 14.04 -11.41 -20.20
CA PRO A 174 13.76 -12.40 -21.24
C PRO A 174 12.64 -13.37 -20.80
N GLY A 175 11.80 -13.81 -21.75
CA GLY A 175 10.73 -14.80 -21.49
C GLY A 175 9.33 -14.38 -21.95
N HIS A 176 9.18 -13.16 -22.47
CA HIS A 176 7.97 -12.65 -23.10
C HIS A 176 8.34 -11.66 -24.21
N ALA A 177 7.35 -11.26 -25.01
CA ALA A 177 7.55 -10.20 -26.00
C ALA A 177 8.07 -8.91 -25.33
N PRO A 178 8.90 -8.11 -26.01
CA PRO A 178 9.35 -6.82 -25.50
C PRO A 178 8.16 -5.98 -25.02
N SER A 179 8.23 -5.52 -23.78
CA SER A 179 7.10 -4.86 -23.12
C SER A 179 7.60 -3.68 -22.29
N PRO A 180 7.00 -2.48 -22.38
CA PRO A 180 7.44 -1.35 -21.59
C PRO A 180 7.16 -1.60 -20.10
N GLY A 181 8.20 -1.49 -19.27
CA GLY A 181 8.14 -1.63 -17.81
C GLY A 181 7.50 -0.44 -17.10
N PHE A 182 7.44 0.73 -17.75
CA PHE A 182 6.75 1.91 -17.26
C PHE A 182 5.60 2.26 -18.19
N ARG A 183 4.40 2.44 -17.62
CA ARG A 183 3.18 2.75 -18.39
C ARG A 183 2.38 3.85 -17.72
N ILE A 184 1.75 4.66 -18.57
CA ILE A 184 0.86 5.74 -18.17
C ILE A 184 -0.51 5.47 -18.79
N PHE A 185 -1.56 5.57 -17.98
CA PHE A 185 -2.95 5.43 -18.40
C PHE A 185 -3.71 6.71 -18.11
N ASP A 186 -4.56 7.12 -19.05
CA ASP A 186 -5.57 8.15 -18.80
C ASP A 186 -6.76 7.50 -18.07
N ALA A 187 -7.12 8.06 -16.92
CA ALA A 187 -8.17 7.61 -16.01
C ALA A 187 -9.25 8.69 -15.80
N THR A 188 -9.34 9.64 -16.73
CA THR A 188 -10.31 10.74 -16.72
C THR A 188 -11.75 10.24 -16.85
#